data_AF-A0A6A5Z4Y5-F1
#
_entry.id   AF-A0A6A5Z4Y5-F1
#
_cell.length_a   1.000
_cell.length_b   1.000
_cell.length_c   1.000
_cell.angle_alpha   90.00
_cell.angle_beta   90.00
_cell.angle_gamma   90.00
#
_symmetry.space_group_name_H-M   'P 1'
#
loop_
_entity.id
_entity.type
_entity.pdbx_description
1 polymer ?
#
loop_
_entity_poly.entity_id
_entity_poly.type
_entity_poly.pdbx_seq_one_letter_code
_entity_poly.pdbx_strand_id
1 'polypeptide(L)'
;MATQFTTPTEAFTSEEFIPNNEEVFLDLEHSSIHNHVLRTVTTPGNEGWFADETIDVAFELVERNPLCKKQRIALLGTHFAKRCYNANRDGDVTRTSYMEEKKIFKNRSFIIIPINDAYTRQAHTDQAVGAHWTLLLVDLRIRLQARYIDSLMDREPGSKPLNFDVAQRVYHGLQLILQSTGYERPIVPFLLDHVERNSPCQFYNNLCEADAGAACGPFIIRMAKQYATVIVKKNLGNELGPIPWITDEEFHTIKFDSSQIRHEVLQDIVHEKQLRTSRVGKATNYQLYNDWEITAEQQRKEAERAIPATDPQLYNDAEIAAGEQYVEAYNASSTTNDQLYNDQAIAAKEQYEADAEAAKMANEMSLVFPYIQHL
;
A
#
# COMPACT_ATOMS: atom_id res chain seq x y z
N MET A 1 35.24 -5.11 -20.91
CA MET A 1 33.76 -5.05 -20.81
C MET A 1 33.45 -5.03 -19.33
N ALA A 2 32.91 -3.93 -18.81
CA ALA A 2 32.54 -3.85 -17.40
C ALA A 2 31.17 -4.49 -17.24
N THR A 3 31.10 -5.59 -16.49
CA THR A 3 29.84 -6.19 -16.03
C THR A 3 29.19 -5.20 -15.06
N GLN A 4 28.10 -4.56 -15.49
CA GLN A 4 27.25 -3.79 -14.59
C GLN A 4 26.56 -4.77 -13.64
N PHE A 5 26.94 -4.72 -12.37
CA PHE A 5 26.18 -5.35 -11.30
C PHE A 5 24.92 -4.52 -11.08
N THR A 6 23.77 -4.98 -11.58
CA THR A 6 22.46 -4.45 -11.18
C THR A 6 22.28 -4.70 -9.70
N THR A 7 21.93 -3.66 -8.95
CA THR A 7 21.68 -3.83 -7.51
C THR A 7 20.46 -4.73 -7.31
N PRO A 8 20.41 -5.56 -6.24
CA PRO A 8 19.30 -6.50 -6.02
C PRO A 8 17.91 -5.85 -6.06
N THR A 9 17.82 -4.55 -5.76
CA THR A 9 16.58 -3.77 -5.78
C THR A 9 16.02 -3.56 -7.20
N GLU A 10 16.86 -3.47 -8.23
CA GLU A 10 16.41 -3.27 -9.62
C GLU A 10 15.82 -4.55 -10.24
N ALA A 11 16.25 -5.72 -9.76
CA ALA A 11 15.75 -7.00 -10.25
C ALA A 11 14.27 -7.22 -9.89
N PHE A 12 13.77 -6.72 -8.76
CA PHE A 12 12.40 -6.99 -8.29
C PHE A 12 11.33 -6.01 -8.79
N THR A 13 11.72 -5.03 -9.62
CA THR A 13 10.77 -4.02 -10.14
C THR A 13 10.38 -4.25 -11.60
N SER A 14 10.88 -5.30 -12.27
CA SER A 14 10.41 -5.61 -13.62
C SER A 14 9.04 -6.30 -13.55
N GLU A 15 8.14 -5.92 -14.46
CA GLU A 15 6.78 -6.50 -14.60
C GLU A 15 6.80 -8.03 -14.79
N GLU A 16 7.94 -8.60 -15.19
CA GLU A 16 8.17 -10.03 -15.38
C GLU A 16 8.01 -10.85 -14.09
N PHE A 17 8.13 -10.22 -12.92
CA PHE A 17 7.96 -10.91 -11.62
C PHE A 17 6.52 -10.97 -11.11
N ILE A 18 5.57 -10.27 -11.75
CA ILE A 18 4.18 -10.29 -11.35
C ILE A 18 3.46 -11.40 -12.14
N PRO A 19 2.97 -12.48 -11.48
CA PRO A 19 2.29 -13.56 -12.18
C PRO A 19 1.13 -13.04 -13.03
N ASN A 20 0.95 -13.56 -14.23
CA ASN A 20 -0.18 -13.18 -15.09
C ASN A 20 -1.43 -14.02 -14.74
N ASN A 21 -2.01 -13.78 -13.57
CA ASN A 21 -3.21 -14.45 -13.09
C ASN A 21 -4.12 -13.50 -12.26
N GLU A 22 -5.23 -14.01 -11.74
CA GLU A 22 -6.20 -13.24 -10.93
C GLU A 22 -5.96 -13.34 -9.42
N GLU A 23 -4.83 -13.90 -8.97
CA GLU A 23 -4.56 -14.05 -7.54
C GLU A 23 -4.25 -12.71 -6.86
N VAL A 24 -4.51 -12.65 -5.55
CA VAL A 24 -4.17 -11.48 -4.72
C VAL A 24 -2.64 -11.39 -4.57
N PHE A 25 -2.05 -10.31 -5.06
CA PHE A 25 -0.62 -10.06 -4.89
C PHE A 25 -0.32 -9.64 -3.45
N LEU A 26 -1.01 -8.62 -2.96
CA LEU A 26 -0.84 -8.06 -1.62
C LEU A 26 -2.20 -7.85 -0.96
N ASP A 27 -2.34 -8.40 0.26
CA ASP A 27 -3.51 -8.25 1.11
C ASP A 27 -3.11 -7.46 2.37
N LEU A 28 -3.77 -6.34 2.59
CA LEU A 28 -3.55 -5.41 3.70
C LEU A 28 -4.73 -5.44 4.69
N GLU A 29 -4.80 -4.50 5.64
CA GLU A 29 -5.87 -4.55 6.65
C GLU A 29 -7.22 -4.12 6.07
N HIS A 30 -7.21 -3.19 5.12
CA HIS A 30 -8.41 -2.56 4.57
C HIS A 30 -8.44 -2.54 3.04
N SER A 31 -7.41 -3.08 2.39
CA SER A 31 -7.24 -3.05 0.95
C SER A 31 -6.49 -4.28 0.45
N SER A 32 -6.69 -4.63 -0.81
CA SER A 32 -5.93 -5.68 -1.48
C SER A 32 -5.73 -5.29 -2.93
N ILE A 33 -4.70 -5.83 -3.58
CA ILE A 33 -4.44 -5.65 -5.00
C ILE A 33 -4.14 -6.99 -5.66
N HIS A 34 -4.83 -7.25 -6.78
CA HIS A 34 -4.62 -8.46 -7.57
C HIS A 34 -3.47 -8.30 -8.57
N ASN A 35 -2.90 -9.43 -8.96
CA ASN A 35 -1.80 -9.50 -9.92
C ASN A 35 -2.11 -8.77 -11.24
N HIS A 36 -3.27 -9.03 -11.84
CA HIS A 36 -3.67 -8.37 -13.09
C HIS A 36 -3.80 -6.84 -12.99
N VAL A 37 -4.22 -6.30 -11.83
CA VAL A 37 -4.28 -4.86 -11.58
C VAL A 37 -2.87 -4.30 -11.34
N LEU A 38 -2.03 -5.01 -10.59
CA LEU A 38 -0.67 -4.57 -10.31
C LEU A 38 0.15 -4.41 -11.60
N ARG A 39 -0.06 -5.29 -12.59
CA ARG A 39 0.61 -5.24 -13.90
C ARG A 39 0.31 -3.96 -14.70
N THR A 40 -0.82 -3.28 -14.45
CA THR A 40 -1.18 -2.06 -15.17
C THR A 40 -0.70 -0.78 -14.47
N VAL A 41 -0.16 -0.88 -13.25
CA VAL A 41 0.26 0.29 -12.46
C VAL A 41 1.32 1.12 -13.19
N THR A 42 2.31 0.46 -13.81
CA THR A 42 3.39 1.10 -14.55
C THR A 42 3.02 1.48 -15.98
N THR A 43 1.89 1.00 -16.50
CA THR A 43 1.43 1.32 -17.86
C THR A 43 1.00 2.80 -17.94
N PRO A 44 1.57 3.62 -18.83
CA PRO A 44 1.09 4.98 -19.03
C PRO A 44 -0.18 5.01 -19.90
N GLY A 45 -0.92 6.11 -19.83
CA GLY A 45 -2.08 6.31 -20.68
C GLY A 45 -3.34 5.61 -20.16
N ASN A 46 -4.37 5.52 -21.01
CA ASN A 46 -5.69 5.05 -20.61
C ASN A 46 -5.71 3.59 -20.14
N GLU A 47 -4.83 2.75 -20.68
CA GLU A 47 -4.73 1.33 -20.29
C GLU A 47 -4.22 1.15 -18.86
N GLY A 48 -3.46 2.13 -18.35
CA GLY A 48 -2.98 2.14 -16.97
C GLY A 48 -3.70 3.15 -16.10
N TRP A 49 -4.98 3.44 -16.34
CA TRP A 49 -5.76 4.17 -15.33
C TRP A 49 -5.72 3.41 -14.00
N PHE A 50 -5.37 4.12 -12.93
CA PHE A 50 -5.36 3.53 -11.60
C PHE A 50 -6.78 3.09 -11.24
N ALA A 51 -6.91 1.79 -10.98
CA ALA A 51 -8.12 1.18 -10.47
C ALA A 51 -8.30 1.53 -8.98
N ASP A 52 -9.51 1.28 -8.46
CA ASP A 52 -9.84 1.44 -7.04
C ASP A 52 -8.83 0.69 -6.15
N GLU A 53 -8.46 -0.54 -6.50
CA GLU A 53 -7.47 -1.36 -5.77
C GLU A 53 -6.09 -0.67 -5.66
N THR A 54 -5.61 -0.08 -6.76
CA THR A 54 -4.34 0.65 -6.78
C THR A 54 -4.38 1.85 -5.84
N ILE A 55 -5.47 2.62 -5.87
CA ILE A 55 -5.64 3.80 -5.01
C ILE A 55 -5.74 3.38 -3.54
N ASP A 56 -6.54 2.35 -3.24
CA ASP A 56 -6.80 1.90 -1.87
C ASP A 56 -5.52 1.37 -1.20
N VAL A 57 -4.77 0.51 -1.90
CA VAL A 57 -3.50 0.00 -1.39
C VAL A 57 -2.49 1.13 -1.23
N ALA A 58 -2.35 2.02 -2.21
CA ALA A 58 -1.42 3.15 -2.12
C ALA A 58 -1.76 4.08 -0.95
N PHE A 59 -3.05 4.36 -0.72
CA PHE A 59 -3.52 5.18 0.41
C PHE A 59 -3.23 4.52 1.76
N GLU A 60 -3.49 3.22 1.89
CA GLU A 60 -3.21 2.49 3.12
C GLU A 60 -1.70 2.47 3.44
N LEU A 61 -0.85 2.26 2.43
CA LEU A 61 0.61 2.32 2.58
C LEU A 61 1.09 3.71 3.03
N VAL A 62 0.50 4.78 2.51
CA VAL A 62 0.81 6.16 2.95
C VAL A 62 0.34 6.43 4.38
N GLU A 63 -0.85 5.95 4.77
CA GLU A 63 -1.36 6.09 6.14
C GLU A 63 -0.48 5.37 7.17
N ARG A 64 0.12 4.23 6.80
CA ARG A 64 1.00 3.45 7.69
C ARG A 64 2.26 4.17 8.13
N ASN A 65 2.60 5.30 7.50
CA ASN A 65 3.68 6.16 7.98
C ASN A 65 3.42 6.53 9.46
N PRO A 66 4.37 6.25 10.38
CA PRO A 66 4.19 6.55 11.81
C PRO A 66 3.85 8.01 12.11
N LEU A 67 4.29 8.94 11.24
CA LEU A 67 3.99 10.36 11.36
C LEU A 67 2.51 10.65 11.06
N CYS A 68 1.87 9.95 10.12
CA CYS A 68 0.43 10.07 9.87
C CYS A 68 -0.36 9.66 11.12
N LYS A 69 -0.03 8.51 11.72
CA LYS A 69 -0.64 8.05 12.97
C LYS A 69 -0.43 9.02 14.12
N LYS A 70 0.81 9.51 14.33
CA LYS A 70 1.15 10.50 15.36
C LYS A 70 0.36 11.80 15.18
N GLN A 71 0.17 12.23 13.94
CA GLN A 71 -0.56 13.46 13.61
C GLN A 71 -2.06 13.25 13.36
N ARG A 72 -2.57 12.03 13.65
CA ARG A 72 -3.98 11.69 13.55
C ARG A 72 -4.55 11.94 12.14
N ILE A 73 -3.75 11.68 11.11
CA ILE A 73 -4.15 11.75 9.71
C ILE A 73 -4.67 10.37 9.32
N ALA A 74 -5.82 10.30 8.65
CA ALA A 74 -6.33 9.09 8.01
C ALA A 74 -6.37 9.29 6.49
N LEU A 75 -6.04 8.24 5.74
CA LEU A 75 -6.23 8.20 4.30
C LEU A 75 -7.23 7.07 4.03
N LEU A 76 -8.43 7.43 3.62
CA LEU A 76 -9.53 6.45 3.48
C LEU A 76 -9.65 6.00 2.03
N GLY A 77 -9.95 4.72 1.80
CA GLY A 77 -10.13 4.18 0.47
C GLY A 77 -11.39 4.65 -0.26
N THR A 78 -11.43 4.33 -1.55
CA THR A 78 -12.51 4.58 -2.52
C THR A 78 -13.85 3.98 -2.07
N HIS A 79 -13.84 2.79 -1.45
CA HIS A 79 -15.05 2.19 -0.89
C HIS A 79 -15.71 3.09 0.18
N PHE A 80 -14.90 3.71 1.04
CA PHE A 80 -15.41 4.65 2.04
C PHE A 80 -16.00 5.91 1.39
N ALA A 81 -15.32 6.46 0.37
CA ALA A 81 -15.84 7.59 -0.40
C ALA A 81 -17.21 7.27 -1.04
N LYS A 82 -17.35 6.09 -1.65
CA LYS A 82 -18.61 5.61 -2.23
C LYS A 82 -19.71 5.43 -1.18
N ARG A 83 -19.36 4.95 0.02
CA ARG A 83 -20.31 4.87 1.15
C ARG A 83 -20.80 6.24 1.60
N CYS A 84 -19.92 7.24 1.71
CA CYS A 84 -20.32 8.61 1.96
C CYS A 84 -21.27 9.12 0.87
N TYR A 85 -20.91 8.92 -0.40
CA TYR A 85 -21.78 9.29 -1.52
C TYR A 85 -23.18 8.69 -1.39
N ASN A 86 -23.28 7.38 -1.10
CA ASN A 86 -24.56 6.69 -0.90
C ASN A 86 -25.32 7.19 0.33
N ALA A 87 -24.64 7.46 1.45
CA ALA A 87 -25.26 8.04 2.64
C ALA A 87 -25.96 9.38 2.34
N ASN A 88 -25.36 10.21 1.47
CA ASN A 88 -26.00 11.42 1.00
C ASN A 88 -27.17 11.15 0.03
N ARG A 89 -26.99 10.23 -0.91
CA ARG A 89 -28.01 9.90 -1.93
C ARG A 89 -29.28 9.32 -1.29
N ASP A 90 -29.10 8.38 -0.38
CA ASP A 90 -30.18 7.57 0.17
C ASP A 90 -30.81 8.24 1.40
N GLY A 91 -30.07 9.16 2.06
CA GLY A 91 -30.50 9.83 3.30
C GLY A 91 -30.62 8.88 4.50
N ASP A 92 -30.39 7.58 4.30
CA ASP A 92 -30.50 6.56 5.33
C ASP A 92 -29.16 6.38 6.04
N VAL A 93 -29.00 7.12 7.13
CA VAL A 93 -27.86 7.00 8.03
C VAL A 93 -28.35 6.53 9.40
N THR A 94 -28.73 5.25 9.50
CA THR A 94 -29.00 4.67 10.82
C THR A 94 -27.71 4.64 11.65
N ARG A 95 -27.86 4.87 12.97
CA ARG A 95 -26.73 4.88 13.92
C ARG A 95 -25.95 3.56 13.95
N THR A 96 -26.58 2.43 13.60
CA THR A 96 -25.94 1.11 13.59
C THR A 96 -25.12 0.86 12.33
N SER A 97 -25.49 1.46 11.20
CA SER A 97 -24.83 1.21 9.91
C SER A 97 -23.39 1.74 9.82
N TYR A 98 -22.97 2.61 10.75
CA TYR A 98 -21.67 3.31 10.69
C TYR A 98 -20.83 3.23 11.97
N MET A 99 -21.02 2.18 12.76
CA MET A 99 -20.31 2.00 14.03
C MET A 99 -18.81 1.73 13.86
N GLU A 100 -18.39 1.13 12.75
CA GLU A 100 -16.96 0.93 12.45
C GLU A 100 -16.29 2.26 12.05
N GLU A 101 -16.97 3.07 11.25
CA GLU A 101 -16.52 4.41 10.87
C GLU A 101 -16.37 5.32 12.08
N LYS A 102 -17.26 5.18 13.09
CA LYS A 102 -17.10 5.87 14.37
C LYS A 102 -15.74 5.60 15.01
N LYS A 103 -15.23 4.37 14.94
CA LYS A 103 -13.91 4.01 15.47
C LYS A 103 -12.80 4.68 14.66
N ILE A 104 -12.96 4.75 13.34
CA ILE A 104 -12.04 5.43 12.44
C ILE A 104 -11.91 6.91 12.84
N PHE A 105 -13.02 7.64 13.04
CA PHE A 105 -12.97 9.09 13.26
C PHE A 105 -12.62 9.54 14.68
N LYS A 106 -12.90 8.72 15.70
CA LYS A 106 -12.77 9.10 17.12
C LYS A 106 -11.42 9.73 17.47
N ASN A 107 -10.37 9.34 16.75
CA ASN A 107 -9.00 9.78 17.02
C ASN A 107 -8.32 10.45 15.82
N ARG A 108 -9.09 11.03 14.88
CA ARG A 108 -8.54 11.68 13.68
C ARG A 108 -8.72 13.19 13.70
N SER A 109 -7.68 13.88 13.26
CA SER A 109 -7.64 15.33 13.07
C SER A 109 -7.88 15.69 11.61
N PHE A 110 -7.34 14.88 10.70
CA PHE A 110 -7.44 15.08 9.26
C PHE A 110 -7.83 13.78 8.57
N ILE A 111 -8.58 13.90 7.48
CA ILE A 111 -8.98 12.80 6.62
C ILE A 111 -8.70 13.19 5.17
N ILE A 112 -8.03 12.33 4.40
CA ILE A 112 -7.87 12.47 2.96
C ILE A 112 -8.69 11.36 2.29
N ILE A 113 -9.55 11.73 1.33
CA ILE A 113 -10.49 10.83 0.67
C ILE A 113 -10.31 10.97 -0.85
N PRO A 114 -10.09 9.87 -1.61
CA PRO A 114 -10.10 9.89 -3.05
C PRO A 114 -11.54 9.92 -3.57
N ILE A 115 -11.79 10.74 -4.58
CA ILE A 115 -13.10 10.93 -5.18
C ILE A 115 -13.04 10.46 -6.63
N ASN A 116 -14.01 9.65 -7.02
CA ASN A 116 -14.16 9.14 -8.38
C ASN A 116 -15.53 9.55 -8.94
N ASP A 117 -15.58 10.01 -10.18
CA ASP A 117 -16.84 10.39 -10.82
C ASP A 117 -17.77 9.20 -11.16
N ALA A 118 -17.25 7.96 -11.12
CA ALA A 118 -18.01 6.71 -11.28
C ALA A 118 -19.16 6.57 -10.29
N TYR A 119 -19.09 7.21 -9.11
CA TYR A 119 -20.12 7.09 -8.07
C TYR A 119 -21.49 7.58 -8.55
N THR A 120 -21.52 8.43 -9.58
CA THR A 120 -22.76 8.94 -10.18
C THR A 120 -23.44 7.96 -11.12
N ARG A 121 -22.74 6.92 -11.59
CA ARG A 121 -23.26 5.93 -12.54
C ARG A 121 -24.08 4.88 -11.79
N GLN A 122 -25.24 4.53 -12.33
CA GLN A 122 -26.06 3.45 -11.78
C GLN A 122 -25.34 2.11 -11.94
N ALA A 123 -25.34 1.28 -10.90
CA ALA A 123 -24.66 -0.02 -10.89
C ALA A 123 -25.18 -1.04 -11.94
N HIS A 124 -26.28 -0.71 -12.64
CA HIS A 124 -26.94 -1.59 -13.60
C HIS A 124 -26.41 -1.46 -15.04
N THR A 125 -25.42 -0.60 -15.28
CA THR A 125 -24.73 -0.57 -16.57
C THR A 125 -23.35 -1.17 -16.40
N ASP A 126 -22.98 -2.11 -17.27
CA ASP A 126 -21.65 -2.74 -17.34
C ASP A 126 -20.53 -1.73 -17.70
N GLN A 127 -20.81 -0.43 -17.66
CA GLN A 127 -19.95 0.70 -18.04
C GLN A 127 -19.70 1.66 -16.86
N ALA A 128 -19.80 1.20 -15.62
CA ALA A 128 -19.54 2.03 -14.44
C ALA A 128 -18.03 2.32 -14.20
N VAL A 129 -17.28 2.65 -15.27
CA VAL A 129 -15.89 3.10 -15.19
C VAL A 129 -15.87 4.61 -15.02
N GLY A 130 -15.19 5.08 -13.98
CA GLY A 130 -14.93 6.51 -13.77
C GLY A 130 -13.92 7.04 -14.77
N ALA A 131 -14.00 8.33 -15.08
CA ALA A 131 -13.07 9.01 -15.96
C ALA A 131 -12.07 9.89 -15.21
N HIS A 132 -12.31 10.17 -13.93
CA HIS A 132 -11.48 11.14 -13.22
C HIS A 132 -11.36 10.89 -11.71
N TRP A 133 -10.14 11.12 -11.20
CA TRP A 133 -9.76 11.02 -9.80
C TRP A 133 -9.46 12.39 -9.22
N THR A 134 -10.03 12.71 -8.06
CA THR A 134 -9.74 13.92 -7.30
C THR A 134 -9.60 13.63 -5.81
N LEU A 135 -9.26 14.64 -5.00
CA LEU A 135 -9.07 14.50 -3.56
C LEU A 135 -9.96 15.44 -2.77
N LEU A 136 -10.44 14.93 -1.64
CA LEU A 136 -11.07 15.72 -0.58
C LEU A 136 -10.21 15.63 0.68
N LEU A 137 -9.67 16.77 1.13
CA LEU A 137 -8.98 16.89 2.41
C LEU A 137 -9.92 17.51 3.44
N VAL A 138 -10.17 16.80 4.53
CA VAL A 138 -11.11 17.20 5.58
C VAL A 138 -10.35 17.45 6.88
N ASP A 139 -10.65 18.56 7.55
CA ASP A 139 -10.18 18.88 8.89
C ASP A 139 -11.33 18.73 9.87
N LEU A 140 -11.09 17.95 10.93
CA LEU A 140 -12.05 17.64 11.96
C LEU A 140 -11.80 18.40 13.27
N ARG A 141 -10.66 19.07 13.46
CA ARG A 141 -10.17 19.49 14.79
C ARG A 141 -11.10 20.43 15.54
N ILE A 142 -11.58 21.47 14.85
CA ILE A 142 -12.40 22.55 15.44
C ILE A 142 -13.82 22.50 14.90
N ARG A 143 -13.94 22.36 13.58
CA ARG A 143 -15.17 22.33 12.80
C ARG A 143 -14.96 21.38 11.63
N LEU A 144 -16.02 20.74 11.14
CA LEU A 144 -15.94 19.99 9.88
C LEU A 144 -15.79 21.00 8.75
N GLN A 145 -14.64 20.98 8.08
CA GLN A 145 -14.34 21.78 6.90
C GLN A 145 -13.55 20.93 5.92
N ALA A 146 -13.66 21.21 4.62
CA ALA A 146 -12.97 20.45 3.59
C ALA A 146 -12.32 21.34 2.53
N ARG A 147 -11.37 20.77 1.80
CA ARG A 147 -10.74 21.31 0.60
C ARG A 147 -10.82 20.30 -0.52
N TYR A 148 -11.17 20.77 -1.72
CA TYR A 148 -11.16 19.96 -2.94
C TYR A 148 -9.92 20.24 -3.76
N ILE A 149 -9.25 19.18 -4.17
CA ILE A 149 -7.95 19.22 -4.84
C ILE A 149 -8.07 18.37 -6.10
N ASP A 150 -7.68 18.93 -7.24
CA ASP A 150 -7.97 18.35 -8.55
C ASP A 150 -6.86 18.69 -9.55
N SER A 151 -6.31 17.66 -10.20
CA SER A 151 -5.26 17.78 -11.20
C SER A 151 -5.77 18.19 -12.59
N LEU A 152 -7.08 18.18 -12.83
CA LEU A 152 -7.71 18.67 -14.06
C LEU A 152 -8.36 20.04 -13.88
N MET A 153 -8.01 20.76 -12.83
CA MET A 153 -8.68 22.00 -12.56
C MET A 153 -8.31 23.09 -13.56
N ASP A 154 -9.34 23.60 -14.23
CA ASP A 154 -9.23 24.84 -14.99
C ASP A 154 -9.03 26.02 -14.01
N ARG A 155 -8.03 26.85 -14.31
CA ARG A 155 -7.70 28.01 -13.48
C ARG A 155 -8.69 29.17 -13.67
N GLU A 156 -9.61 29.07 -14.62
CA GLU A 156 -10.65 30.07 -14.83
C GLU A 156 -11.51 30.31 -13.55
N PRO A 157 -11.61 31.56 -13.08
CA PRO A 157 -12.47 31.89 -11.94
C PRO A 157 -13.94 31.56 -12.23
N GLY A 158 -14.59 30.82 -11.33
CA GLY A 158 -16.01 30.48 -11.43
C GLY A 158 -16.33 29.21 -12.23
N SER A 159 -15.36 28.59 -12.91
CA SER A 159 -15.55 27.26 -13.47
C SER A 159 -15.73 26.24 -12.32
N LYS A 160 -16.69 25.33 -12.49
CA LYS A 160 -16.93 24.24 -11.55
C LYS A 160 -16.18 23.02 -12.06
N PRO A 161 -15.24 22.46 -11.28
CA PRO A 161 -14.53 21.25 -11.69
C PRO A 161 -15.50 20.07 -11.88
N LEU A 162 -15.20 19.20 -12.84
CA LEU A 162 -16.09 18.10 -13.25
C LEU A 162 -16.50 17.20 -12.07
N ASN A 163 -15.55 16.90 -11.16
CA ASN A 163 -15.77 15.99 -10.05
C ASN A 163 -16.16 16.70 -8.73
N PHE A 164 -16.35 18.03 -8.75
CA PHE A 164 -16.66 18.80 -7.55
C PHE A 164 -18.04 18.45 -6.97
N ASP A 165 -19.03 18.17 -7.82
CA ASP A 165 -20.36 17.73 -7.38
C ASP A 165 -20.33 16.43 -6.61
N VAL A 166 -19.50 15.49 -7.06
CA VAL A 166 -19.32 14.19 -6.40
C VAL A 166 -18.64 14.39 -5.05
N ALA A 167 -17.59 15.22 -5.00
CA ALA A 167 -16.92 15.58 -3.76
C ALA A 167 -17.87 16.25 -2.77
N GLN A 168 -18.78 17.12 -3.24
CA GLN A 168 -19.79 17.76 -2.39
C GLN A 168 -20.77 16.73 -1.79
N ARG A 169 -21.23 15.77 -2.59
CA ARG A 169 -22.08 14.66 -2.10
C ARG A 169 -21.35 13.78 -1.10
N VAL A 170 -20.08 13.44 -1.36
CA VAL A 170 -19.23 12.71 -0.42
C VAL A 170 -19.05 13.49 0.88
N TYR A 171 -18.80 14.79 0.83
CA TYR A 171 -18.67 15.64 2.01
C TYR A 171 -19.97 15.69 2.84
N HIS A 172 -21.14 15.88 2.20
CA HIS A 172 -22.42 15.83 2.88
C HIS A 172 -22.72 14.45 3.47
N GLY A 173 -22.32 13.37 2.79
CA GLY A 173 -22.43 12.01 3.32
C GLY A 173 -21.59 11.80 4.57
N LEU A 174 -20.34 12.24 4.53
CA LEU A 174 -19.43 12.23 5.68
C LEU A 174 -20.03 13.01 6.85
N GLN A 175 -20.63 14.18 6.59
CA GLN A 175 -21.34 14.94 7.61
C GLN A 175 -22.46 14.12 8.27
N LEU A 176 -23.34 13.49 7.49
CA LEU A 176 -24.44 12.69 8.03
C LEU A 176 -23.91 11.52 8.88
N ILE A 177 -22.88 10.83 8.39
CA ILE A 177 -22.22 9.74 9.11
C ILE A 177 -21.65 10.25 10.44
N LEU A 178 -20.88 11.34 10.43
CA LEU A 178 -20.31 11.93 11.64
C LEU A 178 -21.40 12.34 12.63
N GLN A 179 -22.45 13.01 12.18
CA GLN A 179 -23.58 13.40 13.04
C GLN A 179 -24.26 12.17 13.67
N SER A 180 -24.50 11.10 12.90
CA SER A 180 -25.10 9.86 13.41
C SER A 180 -24.25 9.17 14.50
N THR A 181 -22.93 9.41 14.47
CA THR A 181 -21.98 8.82 15.43
C THR A 181 -21.75 9.68 16.67
N GLY A 182 -22.36 10.88 16.74
CA GLY A 182 -22.26 11.81 17.87
C GLY A 182 -21.20 12.89 17.68
N TYR A 183 -20.87 13.27 16.45
CA TYR A 183 -20.02 14.43 16.18
C TYR A 183 -20.81 15.73 16.39
N GLU A 184 -20.39 16.53 17.38
CA GLU A 184 -21.12 17.72 17.84
C GLU A 184 -20.50 19.04 17.35
N ARG A 185 -19.35 19.00 16.65
CA ARG A 185 -18.65 20.22 16.24
C ARG A 185 -19.39 20.94 15.10
N PRO A 186 -19.23 22.28 14.97
CA PRO A 186 -19.82 23.02 13.87
C PRO A 186 -19.41 22.47 12.50
N ILE A 187 -20.30 22.62 11.52
CA ILE A 187 -20.06 22.21 10.14
C ILE A 187 -20.01 23.45 9.26
N VAL A 188 -18.98 23.52 8.41
CA VAL A 188 -18.83 24.58 7.41
C VAL A 188 -19.49 24.11 6.12
N PRO A 189 -20.36 24.94 5.50
CA PRO A 189 -20.88 24.65 4.16
C PRO A 189 -19.73 24.48 3.16
N PHE A 190 -19.79 23.44 2.34
CA PHE A 190 -18.78 23.19 1.33
C PHE A 190 -19.14 23.90 0.03
N LEU A 191 -18.34 24.92 -0.29
CA LEU A 191 -18.60 25.90 -1.35
C LEU A 191 -17.39 26.00 -2.30
N LEU A 192 -17.54 26.69 -3.43
CA LEU A 192 -16.49 26.80 -4.48
C LEU A 192 -15.20 27.51 -4.01
N ASP A 193 -15.23 28.28 -2.92
CA ASP A 193 -14.04 28.86 -2.29
C ASP A 193 -13.18 27.83 -1.53
N HIS A 194 -13.68 26.60 -1.38
CA HIS A 194 -12.96 25.47 -0.80
C HIS A 194 -12.11 24.71 -1.83
N VAL A 195 -12.12 25.14 -3.08
CA VAL A 195 -11.35 24.55 -4.17
C VAL A 195 -9.89 25.04 -4.13
N GLU A 196 -8.93 24.10 -4.17
CA GLU A 196 -7.48 24.37 -4.16
C GLU A 196 -6.98 24.78 -5.55
N ARG A 197 -7.00 26.09 -5.83
CA ARG A 197 -6.64 26.68 -7.13
C ARG A 197 -5.19 26.52 -7.54
N ASN A 198 -4.33 26.20 -6.58
CA ASN A 198 -2.90 26.04 -6.79
C ASN A 198 -2.49 24.59 -6.99
N SER A 199 -3.46 23.68 -7.16
CA SER A 199 -3.18 22.27 -7.44
C SER A 199 -2.36 22.11 -8.73
N PRO A 200 -1.41 21.17 -8.77
CA PRO A 200 -0.65 20.84 -9.96
C PRO A 200 -1.58 20.28 -11.04
N CYS A 201 -1.53 20.86 -12.24
CA CYS A 201 -2.34 20.44 -13.36
C CYS A 201 -1.66 19.30 -14.13
N GLN A 202 -2.35 18.18 -14.36
CA GLN A 202 -1.77 17.03 -15.05
C GLN A 202 -1.43 17.29 -16.52
N PHE A 203 -2.01 18.30 -17.15
CA PHE A 203 -1.66 18.68 -18.52
C PHE A 203 -0.40 19.54 -18.60
N TYR A 204 -0.14 20.37 -17.59
CA TYR A 204 0.92 21.37 -17.63
C TYR A 204 2.12 21.04 -16.73
N ASN A 205 1.89 20.28 -15.67
CA ASN A 205 2.90 19.97 -14.67
C ASN A 205 3.39 18.52 -14.75
N ASN A 206 2.75 17.65 -15.54
CA ASN A 206 3.19 16.27 -15.74
C ASN A 206 4.40 16.21 -16.69
N LEU A 207 5.51 15.64 -16.22
CA LEU A 207 6.71 15.44 -17.04
C LEU A 207 6.62 14.23 -17.99
N CYS A 208 5.66 13.32 -17.77
CA CYS A 208 5.44 12.18 -18.64
C CYS A 208 4.31 12.47 -19.65
N GLU A 209 4.69 12.81 -20.88
CA GLU A 209 3.74 13.12 -21.96
C GLU A 209 2.84 11.94 -22.33
N ALA A 210 3.34 10.71 -22.19
CA ALA A 210 2.57 9.48 -22.48
C ALA A 210 1.33 9.30 -21.59
N ASP A 211 1.25 10.01 -20.46
CA ASP A 211 0.17 9.88 -19.47
C ASP A 211 -0.72 11.14 -19.39
N ALA A 212 -0.61 12.08 -20.34
CA ALA A 212 -1.18 13.43 -20.23
C ALA A 212 -2.70 13.48 -19.94
N GLY A 213 -3.48 12.48 -20.38
CA GLY A 213 -4.92 12.35 -20.07
C GLY A 213 -5.26 11.41 -18.92
N ALA A 214 -4.28 10.65 -18.43
CA ALA A 214 -4.47 9.47 -17.57
C ALA A 214 -3.77 9.58 -16.21
N ALA A 215 -3.04 10.67 -15.99
CA ALA A 215 -2.22 10.90 -14.81
C ALA A 215 -3.00 11.30 -13.53
N CYS A 216 -4.34 11.42 -13.56
CA CYS A 216 -5.12 11.83 -12.39
C CYS A 216 -4.91 10.90 -11.18
N GLY A 217 -4.85 9.59 -11.41
CA GLY A 217 -4.54 8.58 -10.39
C GLY A 217 -3.18 8.82 -9.71
N PRO A 218 -2.07 8.76 -10.46
CA PRO A 218 -0.74 9.09 -9.93
C PRO A 218 -0.69 10.47 -9.22
N PHE A 219 -1.34 11.49 -9.78
CA PHE A 219 -1.36 12.82 -9.19
C PHE A 219 -2.02 12.84 -7.81
N ILE A 220 -3.17 12.17 -7.63
CA ILE A 220 -3.84 12.15 -6.32
C ILE A 220 -3.01 11.40 -5.27
N ILE A 221 -2.25 10.36 -5.63
CA ILE A 221 -1.32 9.71 -4.69
C ILE A 221 -0.24 10.70 -4.23
N ARG A 222 0.42 11.39 -5.18
CA ARG A 222 1.50 12.33 -4.86
C ARG A 222 0.99 13.53 -4.06
N MET A 223 -0.17 14.07 -4.41
CA MET A 223 -0.80 15.16 -3.66
C MET A 223 -1.18 14.72 -2.24
N ALA A 224 -1.73 13.52 -2.05
CA ALA A 224 -2.05 12.99 -0.73
C ALA A 224 -0.79 12.83 0.15
N LYS A 225 0.31 12.28 -0.40
CA LYS A 225 1.62 12.20 0.27
C LYS A 225 2.13 13.59 0.68
N GLN A 226 1.96 14.59 -0.19
CA GLN A 226 2.40 15.96 0.10
C GLN A 226 1.55 16.62 1.20
N TYR A 227 0.23 16.52 1.14
CA TYR A 227 -0.64 17.07 2.19
C TYR A 227 -0.35 16.44 3.55
N ALA A 228 -0.16 15.12 3.60
CA ALA A 228 0.25 14.44 4.83
C ALA A 228 1.56 15.02 5.38
N THR A 229 2.56 15.23 4.51
CA THR A 229 3.85 15.82 4.89
C THR A 229 3.71 17.25 5.40
N VAL A 230 2.94 18.10 4.72
CA VAL A 230 2.72 19.51 5.12
C VAL A 230 1.99 19.59 6.46
N ILE A 231 0.96 18.76 6.66
CA ILE A 231 0.26 18.66 7.95
C ILE A 231 1.25 18.25 9.05
N VAL A 232 2.10 17.24 8.81
CA VAL A 232 3.11 16.82 9.79
C VAL A 232 4.07 17.95 10.14
N LYS A 233 4.61 18.66 9.14
CA LYS A 233 5.53 19.79 9.35
C LYS A 233 4.88 20.91 10.15
N LYS A 234 3.69 21.36 9.74
CA LYS A 234 2.97 22.47 10.42
C LYS A 234 2.50 22.10 11.83
N ASN A 235 2.12 20.84 12.07
CA ASN A 235 1.80 20.36 13.42
C ASN A 235 3.03 20.36 14.34
N LEU A 236 4.19 19.93 13.84
CA LEU A 236 5.43 19.92 14.63
C LEU A 236 5.93 21.34 14.93
N GLY A 237 5.69 22.30 14.03
CA GLY A 237 6.00 23.71 14.24
C GLY A 237 5.00 24.47 15.13
N ASN A 238 3.91 23.84 15.56
CA ASN A 238 2.76 24.49 16.23
C ASN A 238 2.11 25.62 15.39
N GLU A 239 2.23 25.58 14.06
CA GLU A 239 1.75 26.63 13.13
C GLU A 239 0.34 26.35 12.61
N LEU A 240 -0.43 25.57 13.36
CA LEU A 240 -1.69 25.04 12.87
C LEU A 240 -2.81 26.09 12.90
N GLY A 241 -2.98 26.78 11.78
CA GLY A 241 -4.18 27.52 11.42
C GLY A 241 -5.28 26.63 10.80
N PRO A 242 -6.17 27.21 9.96
CA PRO A 242 -7.13 26.45 9.12
C PRO A 242 -6.42 25.43 8.21
N ILE A 243 -7.17 24.60 7.47
CA ILE A 243 -6.59 23.59 6.55
C ILE A 243 -5.42 24.23 5.78
N PRO A 244 -4.21 23.65 5.87
CA PRO A 244 -3.04 24.27 5.29
C PRO A 244 -3.21 24.35 3.78
N TRP A 245 -3.15 25.56 3.24
CA TRP A 245 -2.84 25.77 1.85
C TRP A 245 -1.43 25.26 1.60
N ILE A 246 -1.28 24.48 0.52
CA ILE A 246 0.03 24.24 -0.05
C ILE A 246 0.28 25.43 -0.96
N THR A 247 1.33 26.20 -0.68
CA THR A 247 1.64 27.36 -1.52
C THR A 247 2.03 26.89 -2.91
N ASP A 248 1.92 27.78 -3.90
CA ASP A 248 2.44 27.50 -5.24
C ASP A 248 3.89 27.03 -5.14
N GLU A 249 4.74 27.73 -4.38
CA GLU A 249 6.13 27.34 -4.18
C GLU A 249 6.28 25.90 -3.63
N GLU A 250 5.48 25.53 -2.63
CA GLU A 250 5.50 24.18 -2.07
C GLU A 250 5.10 23.11 -3.10
N PHE A 251 4.17 23.40 -4.03
CA PHE A 251 3.83 22.48 -5.12
C PHE A 251 4.87 22.50 -6.26
N HIS A 252 5.42 23.66 -6.62
CA HIS A 252 6.39 23.79 -7.71
C HIS A 252 7.75 23.16 -7.38
N THR A 253 8.08 23.00 -6.09
CA THR A 253 9.25 22.21 -5.69
C THR A 253 9.10 20.71 -5.97
N ILE A 254 7.88 20.24 -6.22
CA ILE A 254 7.58 18.84 -6.51
C ILE A 254 7.52 18.67 -8.02
N LYS A 255 8.40 17.82 -8.54
CA LYS A 255 8.28 17.35 -9.91
C LYS A 255 7.14 16.34 -9.98
N PHE A 256 6.09 16.70 -10.71
CA PHE A 256 5.01 15.78 -11.04
C PHE A 256 5.40 15.02 -12.29
N ASP A 257 5.89 13.80 -12.11
CA ASP A 257 6.16 12.86 -13.19
C ASP A 257 5.32 11.62 -12.90
N SER A 258 4.24 11.46 -13.64
CA SER A 258 3.32 10.34 -13.45
C SER A 258 3.98 8.98 -13.68
N SER A 259 4.92 8.86 -14.61
CA SER A 259 5.69 7.62 -14.80
C SER A 259 6.51 7.32 -13.54
N GLN A 260 7.24 8.31 -13.03
CA GLN A 260 7.99 8.13 -11.77
C GLN A 260 7.07 7.75 -10.61
N ILE A 261 5.93 8.43 -10.45
CA ILE A 261 4.98 8.16 -9.37
C ILE A 261 4.41 6.74 -9.47
N ARG A 262 4.11 6.25 -10.68
CA ARG A 262 3.66 4.87 -10.92
C ARG A 262 4.68 3.84 -10.46
N HIS A 263 5.95 4.06 -10.81
CA HIS A 263 7.05 3.20 -10.34
C HIS A 263 7.22 3.26 -8.82
N GLU A 264 7.10 4.43 -8.20
CA GLU A 264 7.13 4.57 -6.74
C GLU A 264 5.98 3.79 -6.08
N VAL A 265 4.77 3.85 -6.63
CA VAL A 265 3.62 3.08 -6.12
C VAL A 265 3.87 1.57 -6.25
N LEU A 266 4.36 1.10 -7.39
CA LEU A 266 4.72 -0.31 -7.57
C LEU A 266 5.80 -0.74 -6.56
N GLN A 267 6.84 0.07 -6.38
CA GLN A 267 7.91 -0.18 -5.42
C GLN A 267 7.40 -0.26 -3.98
N ASP A 268 6.53 0.67 -3.56
CA ASP A 268 5.93 0.67 -2.24
C ASP A 268 5.14 -0.64 -1.98
N ILE A 269 4.39 -1.11 -2.98
CA ILE A 269 3.60 -2.36 -2.93
C ILE A 269 4.50 -3.60 -2.84
N VAL A 270 5.50 -3.70 -3.73
CA VAL A 270 6.45 -4.82 -3.75
C VAL A 270 7.26 -4.87 -2.45
N HIS A 271 7.71 -3.73 -1.96
CA HIS A 271 8.46 -3.63 -0.72
C HIS A 271 7.64 -4.13 0.48
N GLU A 272 6.38 -3.71 0.61
CA GLU A 272 5.49 -4.18 1.68
C GLU A 272 5.27 -5.70 1.60
N LYS A 273 5.08 -6.25 0.39
CA LYS A 273 4.96 -7.70 0.19
C LYS A 273 6.21 -8.43 0.68
N GLN A 274 7.41 -7.95 0.33
CA GLN A 274 8.68 -8.52 0.78
C GLN A 274 8.84 -8.46 2.31
N LEU A 275 8.48 -7.33 2.94
CA LEU A 275 8.51 -7.21 4.40
C LEU A 275 7.58 -8.21 5.09
N ARG A 276 6.40 -8.47 4.51
CA ARG A 276 5.47 -9.47 5.05
C ARG A 276 5.97 -10.89 4.87
N THR A 277 6.42 -11.25 3.67
CA THR A 277 6.98 -12.59 3.39
C THR A 277 8.20 -12.89 4.26
N SER A 278 9.10 -11.92 4.43
CA SER A 278 10.28 -12.10 5.30
C SER A 278 9.92 -12.21 6.79
N ARG A 279 8.88 -11.51 7.26
CA ARG A 279 8.37 -11.65 8.63
C ARG A 279 7.69 -13.00 8.84
N VAL A 280 6.91 -13.48 7.88
CA VAL A 280 6.32 -14.81 7.94
C VAL A 280 7.42 -15.86 8.00
N GLY A 281 8.43 -15.79 7.12
CA GLY A 281 9.60 -16.70 7.17
C GLY A 281 10.32 -16.69 8.51
N LYS A 282 10.48 -15.51 9.15
CA LYS A 282 11.03 -15.41 10.50
C LYS A 282 10.10 -16.00 11.58
N ALA A 283 8.80 -15.79 11.46
CA ALA A 283 7.81 -16.31 12.40
C ALA A 283 7.65 -17.84 12.29
N THR A 284 7.65 -18.41 11.08
CA THR A 284 7.68 -19.86 10.87
C THR A 284 9.00 -20.45 11.36
N ASN A 285 10.14 -19.80 11.13
CA ASN A 285 11.41 -20.28 11.68
C ASN A 285 11.44 -20.22 13.21
N TYR A 286 10.87 -19.20 13.83
CA TYR A 286 10.78 -19.09 15.28
C TYR A 286 9.77 -20.10 15.87
N GLN A 287 8.66 -20.38 15.20
CA GLN A 287 7.73 -21.44 15.59
C GLN A 287 8.38 -22.82 15.47
N LEU A 288 9.09 -23.10 14.37
CA LEU A 288 9.86 -24.34 14.20
C LEU A 288 10.94 -24.51 15.26
N TYR A 289 11.63 -23.43 15.65
CA TYR A 289 12.62 -23.44 16.74
C TYR A 289 11.97 -23.77 18.10
N ASN A 290 10.84 -23.14 18.43
CA ASN A 290 10.13 -23.40 19.69
C ASN A 290 9.53 -24.81 19.73
N ASP A 291 8.96 -25.29 18.62
CA ASP A 291 8.41 -26.65 18.53
C ASP A 291 9.52 -27.70 18.67
N TRP A 292 10.73 -27.41 18.16
CA TRP A 292 11.91 -28.23 18.38
C TRP A 292 12.39 -28.21 19.84
N GLU A 293 12.47 -27.05 20.50
CA GLU A 293 12.84 -26.96 21.93
C GLU A 293 11.85 -27.72 22.82
N ILE A 294 10.55 -27.63 22.55
CA ILE A 294 9.51 -28.36 23.28
C ILE A 294 9.69 -29.88 23.10
N THR A 295 10.03 -30.32 21.88
CA THR A 295 10.28 -31.73 21.57
C THR A 295 11.55 -32.24 22.25
N ALA A 296 12.63 -31.45 22.27
CA ALA A 296 13.89 -31.79 22.93
C ALA A 296 13.74 -31.88 24.45
N GLU A 297 12.98 -30.96 25.07
CA GLU A 297 12.68 -31.00 26.50
C GLU A 297 11.82 -32.22 26.88
N GLN A 298 10.87 -32.62 26.02
CA GLN A 298 10.10 -33.85 26.23
C GLN A 298 11.00 -35.10 26.17
N GLN A 299 11.88 -35.19 25.17
CA GLN A 299 12.83 -36.30 25.04
C GLN A 299 13.80 -36.37 26.23
N ARG A 300 14.27 -35.22 26.72
CA ARG A 300 15.12 -35.14 27.92
C ARG A 300 14.38 -35.65 29.16
N LYS A 301 13.12 -35.24 29.37
CA LYS A 301 12.31 -35.72 30.50
C LYS A 301 12.00 -37.22 30.40
N GLU A 302 11.85 -37.76 29.20
CA GLU A 302 11.70 -39.20 28.98
C GLU A 302 13.00 -39.96 29.27
N ALA A 303 14.16 -39.42 28.87
CA ALA A 303 15.46 -39.97 29.20
C ALA A 303 15.73 -39.94 30.72
N GLU A 304 15.44 -38.82 31.39
CA GLU A 304 15.54 -38.70 32.86
C GLU A 304 14.64 -39.70 33.59
N ARG A 305 13.46 -40.02 33.05
CA ARG A 305 12.57 -41.08 33.58
C ARG A 305 13.10 -42.50 33.33
N ALA A 306 13.92 -42.69 32.30
CA ALA A 306 14.46 -43.99 31.92
C ALA A 306 15.74 -44.36 32.68
N ILE A 307 16.37 -43.41 33.39
CA ILE A 307 17.57 -43.66 34.20
C ILE A 307 17.14 -44.14 35.61
N PRO A 308 17.43 -45.40 35.99
CA PRO A 308 17.16 -45.85 37.35
C PRO A 308 18.02 -45.07 38.35
N ALA A 309 17.39 -44.58 39.41
CA ALA A 309 18.01 -43.80 40.48
C ALA A 309 18.99 -44.64 41.31
N THR A 310 20.16 -44.94 40.76
CA THR A 310 21.26 -45.57 41.48
C THR A 310 22.58 -45.05 40.90
N ASP A 311 23.08 -43.98 41.52
CA ASP A 311 24.47 -43.46 41.53
C ASP A 311 24.56 -41.97 41.12
N PRO A 312 24.68 -41.04 42.09
CA PRO A 312 24.84 -39.61 41.85
C PRO A 312 26.06 -39.22 41.00
N GLN A 313 27.08 -40.08 40.89
CA GLN A 313 28.28 -39.81 40.08
C GLN A 313 28.02 -39.94 38.57
N LEU A 314 27.12 -40.84 38.15
CA LEU A 314 26.70 -40.99 36.76
C LEU A 314 25.85 -39.80 36.27
N TYR A 315 25.17 -39.10 37.19
CA TYR A 315 24.31 -37.96 36.85
C TYR A 315 25.13 -36.73 36.42
N ASN A 316 26.24 -36.45 37.11
CA ASN A 316 27.12 -35.33 36.77
C ASN A 316 27.86 -35.55 35.45
N ASP A 317 28.33 -36.78 35.18
CA ASP A 317 29.03 -37.08 33.92
C ASP A 317 28.05 -37.06 32.72
N ALA A 318 26.80 -37.49 32.91
CA ALA A 318 25.76 -37.38 31.89
C ALA A 318 25.32 -35.93 31.64
N GLU A 319 25.26 -35.08 32.67
CA GLU A 319 24.90 -33.67 32.55
C GLU A 319 26.00 -32.85 31.87
N ILE A 320 27.28 -33.17 32.14
CA ILE A 320 28.43 -32.59 31.43
C ILE A 320 28.46 -33.05 29.97
N ALA A 321 28.29 -34.35 29.70
CA ALA A 321 28.25 -34.87 28.33
C ALA A 321 27.07 -34.32 27.52
N ALA A 322 25.90 -34.13 28.14
CA ALA A 322 24.74 -33.50 27.51
C ALA A 322 24.98 -32.00 27.24
N GLY A 323 25.69 -31.31 28.15
CA GLY A 323 26.10 -29.91 27.97
C GLY A 323 27.10 -29.74 26.82
N GLU A 324 28.09 -30.64 26.69
CA GLU A 324 29.06 -30.62 25.59
C GLU A 324 28.40 -30.98 24.25
N GLN A 325 27.51 -31.98 24.22
CA GLN A 325 26.70 -32.27 23.03
C GLN A 325 25.76 -31.12 22.66
N TYR A 326 25.20 -30.40 23.63
CA TYR A 326 24.37 -29.22 23.39
C TYR A 326 25.18 -28.08 22.75
N VAL A 327 26.41 -27.82 23.23
CA VAL A 327 27.29 -26.80 22.64
C VAL A 327 27.75 -27.20 21.25
N GLU A 328 28.06 -28.48 21.01
CA GLU A 328 28.37 -28.99 19.67
C GLU A 328 27.15 -28.95 18.74
N ALA A 329 25.96 -29.31 19.19
CA ALA A 329 24.73 -29.23 18.40
C ALA A 329 24.30 -27.78 18.15
N TYR A 330 24.52 -26.86 19.09
CA TYR A 330 24.27 -25.44 18.93
C TYR A 330 25.23 -24.82 17.90
N ASN A 331 26.53 -25.11 18.01
CA ASN A 331 27.52 -24.65 17.04
C ASN A 331 27.34 -25.34 15.67
N ALA A 332 26.98 -26.62 15.63
CA ALA A 332 26.65 -27.32 14.41
C ALA A 332 25.40 -26.70 13.77
N SER A 333 24.32 -26.46 14.52
CA SER A 333 23.08 -25.86 14.01
C SER A 333 23.22 -24.40 13.61
N SER A 334 24.05 -23.59 14.28
CA SER A 334 24.35 -22.22 13.81
C SER A 334 25.11 -22.25 12.50
N THR A 335 26.09 -23.15 12.37
CA THR A 335 26.88 -23.31 11.15
C THR A 335 26.04 -23.94 10.02
N THR A 336 25.13 -24.85 10.35
CA THR A 336 24.21 -25.50 9.41
C THR A 336 23.09 -24.57 8.99
N ASN A 337 22.62 -23.67 9.86
CA ASN A 337 21.63 -22.65 9.49
C ASN A 337 22.28 -21.58 8.60
N ASP A 338 23.49 -21.14 8.89
CA ASP A 338 24.22 -20.21 8.02
C ASP A 338 24.59 -20.87 6.68
N GLN A 339 24.93 -22.15 6.69
CA GLN A 339 25.10 -22.95 5.47
C GLN A 339 23.78 -23.15 4.73
N LEU A 340 22.68 -23.44 5.42
CA LEU A 340 21.35 -23.62 4.81
C LEU A 340 20.85 -22.31 4.20
N TYR A 341 21.09 -21.17 4.86
CA TYR A 341 20.79 -19.85 4.31
C TYR A 341 21.63 -19.56 3.07
N ASN A 342 22.92 -19.90 3.08
CA ASN A 342 23.78 -19.77 1.90
C ASN A 342 23.38 -20.74 0.78
N ASP A 343 23.06 -21.99 1.10
CA ASP A 343 22.68 -23.03 0.15
C ASP A 343 21.30 -22.75 -0.45
N GLN A 344 20.36 -22.21 0.32
CA GLN A 344 19.07 -21.72 -0.19
C GLN A 344 19.25 -20.48 -1.08
N ALA A 345 20.16 -19.58 -0.73
CA ALA A 345 20.49 -18.42 -1.58
C ALA A 345 21.19 -18.86 -2.88
N ILE A 346 22.06 -19.86 -2.83
CA ILE A 346 22.73 -20.46 -4.00
C ILE A 346 21.71 -21.20 -4.85
N ALA A 347 20.86 -22.06 -4.28
CA ALA A 347 19.83 -22.80 -5.01
C ALA A 347 18.79 -21.87 -5.63
N ALA A 348 18.38 -20.80 -4.94
CA ALA A 348 17.49 -19.78 -5.51
C ALA A 348 18.16 -19.04 -6.68
N LYS A 349 19.47 -18.79 -6.61
CA LYS A 349 20.24 -18.20 -7.70
C LYS A 349 20.40 -19.16 -8.90
N GLU A 350 20.69 -20.44 -8.66
CA GLU A 350 20.83 -21.45 -9.71
C GLU A 350 19.48 -21.71 -10.42
N GLN A 351 18.38 -21.78 -9.66
CA GLN A 351 17.03 -21.88 -10.22
C GLN A 351 16.69 -20.65 -11.08
N TYR A 352 17.06 -19.45 -10.61
CA TYR A 352 16.90 -18.22 -11.36
C TYR A 352 17.68 -18.22 -12.68
N GLU A 353 18.94 -18.68 -12.67
CA GLU A 353 19.78 -18.79 -13.88
C GLU A 353 19.20 -19.84 -14.87
N ALA A 354 18.71 -20.96 -14.36
CA ALA A 354 18.07 -22.01 -15.17
C ALA A 354 16.77 -21.53 -15.83
N ASP A 355 15.92 -20.82 -15.08
CA ASP A 355 14.67 -20.26 -15.60
C ASP A 355 14.93 -19.17 -16.66
N ALA A 356 15.97 -18.35 -16.45
CA ALA A 356 16.40 -17.35 -17.44
C ALA A 356 16.92 -17.98 -18.74
N GLU A 357 17.69 -19.08 -18.64
CA GLU A 357 18.18 -19.81 -19.81
C GLU A 357 17.05 -20.53 -20.56
N ALA A 358 16.10 -21.12 -19.84
CA ALA A 358 14.90 -21.72 -20.42
C ALA A 358 14.03 -20.68 -21.16
N ALA A 359 13.85 -19.49 -20.57
CA ALA A 359 13.12 -18.39 -21.21
C ALA A 359 13.83 -17.91 -22.50
N LYS A 360 15.16 -17.81 -22.47
CA LYS A 360 15.96 -17.49 -23.65
C LYS A 360 15.81 -18.53 -24.76
N MET A 361 15.89 -19.83 -24.42
CA MET A 361 15.69 -20.91 -25.39
C MET A 361 14.27 -20.91 -25.98
N ALA A 362 13.25 -20.66 -25.16
CA ALA A 362 11.87 -20.56 -25.63
C ALA A 362 11.69 -19.41 -26.63
N ASN A 363 12.33 -18.26 -26.39
CA ASN A 363 12.33 -17.12 -27.30
C ASN A 363 13.06 -17.44 -28.61
N GLU A 364 14.23 -18.08 -28.54
CA GLU A 364 14.97 -18.51 -29.74
C GLU A 364 14.18 -19.55 -30.56
N MET A 365 13.49 -20.49 -29.90
CA MET A 365 12.60 -21.46 -30.58
C MET A 365 11.37 -20.79 -31.21
N SER A 366 10.81 -19.76 -30.57
CA SER A 366 9.70 -18.97 -31.12
C SER A 366 10.08 -18.26 -32.41
N LEU A 367 11.35 -17.87 -32.57
CA LEU A 367 11.87 -17.24 -33.79
C LEU A 367 12.15 -18.24 -34.92
N VAL A 368 12.40 -19.53 -34.58
CA VAL A 368 12.69 -20.59 -35.57
C VAL A 368 11.40 -21.27 -36.08
N PHE A 369 10.36 -21.35 -35.25
CA PHE A 369 9.09 -22.03 -35.61
C PHE A 369 8.38 -21.50 -36.88
N PRO A 370 8.38 -20.19 -37.19
CA PRO A 370 7.78 -19.66 -38.42
C PRO A 370 8.51 -20.12 -39.69
N TYR A 371 9.79 -20.51 -39.60
CA TYR A 371 10.59 -20.94 -40.74
C TYR A 371 10.38 -22.42 -41.11
N ILE A 372 9.93 -23.24 -40.15
CA ILE A 372 9.66 -24.67 -40.36
C ILE A 372 8.26 -24.90 -40.95
N GLN A 373 7.31 -23.97 -40.78
CA GLN A 373 5.97 -24.06 -41.39
C GLN A 373 5.93 -23.67 -42.88
N HIS A 374 7.06 -23.27 -43.47
CA HIS A 374 7.19 -22.90 -44.88
C HIS A 374 8.14 -23.80 -45.68
N LEU A 375 8.59 -24.92 -45.08
CA LEU A 375 9.14 -26.09 -45.76
C LEU A 375 8.10 -27.21 -45.75
#